data_AF-L7L8J6-F1
#
_entry.id   AF-L7L8J6-F1
#
_cell.length_a   1.000
_cell.length_b   1.000
_cell.length_c   1.000
_cell.angle_alpha   90.00
_cell.angle_beta   90.00
_cell.angle_gamma   90.00
#
_symmetry.space_group_name_H-M   'P 1'
#
loop_
_entity.id
_entity.type
_entity.pdbx_description
1 polymer ?
#
loop_
_entity_poly.entity_id
_entity_poly.type
_entity_poly.pdbx_seq_one_letter_code
_entity_poly.pdbx_strand_id
1 'polypeptide(L)'
;MPPVTVDGHRYVDGGAASTASVDLIGAGDAEIVYVIAPMAGLDDVRGPGAGGLAEAVLLRRPMSAQLRREVAQVRARGTEVVVISPTTAELSALGPNFMHRGRRAAACESAMSSARMTVATALAGVRR
;
A
#
# COMPACT_ATOMS: atom_id res chain seq x y z
N MET A 1 14.70 4.40 -13.57
CA MET A 1 14.51 5.75 -14.13
C MET A 1 15.56 6.66 -13.54
N PRO A 2 16.18 7.56 -14.32
CA PRO A 2 17.12 8.53 -13.77
C PRO A 2 16.37 9.60 -12.94
N PRO A 3 17.04 10.25 -11.97
CA PRO A 3 16.47 11.39 -11.27
C PRO A 3 16.07 12.52 -12.22
N VAL A 4 15.02 13.26 -11.87
CA VAL A 4 14.50 14.41 -12.64
C VAL A 4 14.81 15.71 -11.88
N THR A 5 15.14 16.79 -12.59
CA THR A 5 15.37 18.10 -11.97
C THR A 5 14.14 18.98 -12.10
N VAL A 6 13.65 19.54 -10.99
CA VAL A 6 12.54 20.51 -10.93
C VAL A 6 12.99 21.64 -10.01
N ASP A 7 12.85 22.89 -10.44
CA ASP A 7 13.25 24.09 -9.69
C ASP A 7 14.66 24.01 -9.07
N GLY A 8 15.62 23.47 -9.84
CA GLY A 8 17.02 23.31 -9.41
C GLY A 8 17.29 22.14 -8.46
N HIS A 9 16.27 21.38 -8.05
CA HIS A 9 16.39 20.23 -7.14
C HIS A 9 16.23 18.90 -7.88
N ARG A 10 16.98 17.87 -7.47
CA ARG A 10 16.90 16.52 -8.07
C ARG A 10 15.98 15.62 -7.27
N TYR A 11 15.04 15.00 -7.96
CA TYR A 11 14.02 14.12 -7.39
C TYR A 11 14.12 12.70 -7.96
N VAL A 12 13.81 11.73 -7.11
CA VAL A 12 13.51 10.35 -7.48
C VAL A 12 12.04 10.07 -7.19
N ASP A 13 11.58 8.86 -7.49
CA ASP A 13 10.22 8.43 -7.15
C ASP A 13 9.95 8.59 -5.64
N GLY A 14 8.78 9.15 -5.31
CA GLY A 14 8.34 9.39 -3.93
C GLY A 14 8.20 8.09 -3.13
N GLY A 15 7.99 6.96 -3.81
CA GLY A 15 8.04 5.62 -3.23
C GLY A 15 9.33 5.29 -2.48
N ALA A 16 10.43 6.01 -2.77
CA ALA A 16 11.68 5.90 -2.02
C ALA A 16 11.58 6.42 -0.57
N ALA A 17 10.67 7.37 -0.31
CA ALA A 17 10.41 7.93 1.01
C ALA A 17 9.14 7.34 1.63
N SER A 18 8.04 7.27 0.87
CA SER A 18 6.77 6.70 1.32
C SER A 18 5.97 6.09 0.17
N THR A 19 5.36 4.94 0.46
CA THR A 19 4.48 4.22 -0.48
C THR A 19 3.13 4.90 -0.69
N ALA A 20 2.68 5.74 0.25
CA ALA A 20 1.33 6.32 0.24
C ALA A 20 1.27 7.78 0.69
N SER A 21 2.30 8.28 1.40
CA SER A 21 2.41 9.67 1.86
C SER A 21 1.17 10.16 2.61
N VAL A 22 0.59 9.29 3.44
CA VAL A 22 -0.72 9.56 4.08
C VAL A 22 -0.60 10.70 5.08
N ASP A 23 0.56 10.87 5.71
CA ASP A 23 0.89 11.91 6.67
C ASP A 23 0.82 13.35 6.13
N LEU A 24 0.83 13.51 4.81
CA LEU A 24 0.66 14.81 4.15
C LEU A 24 -0.77 15.34 4.25
N ILE A 25 -1.76 14.52 4.60
CA ILE A 25 -3.15 14.94 4.80
C ILE A 25 -3.27 15.69 6.14
N GLY A 26 -3.56 16.99 6.07
CA GLY A 26 -3.71 17.88 7.21
C GLY A 26 -4.98 17.64 8.01
N ALA A 27 -5.03 18.24 9.21
CA ALA A 27 -6.23 18.21 10.04
C ALA A 27 -7.36 19.02 9.37
N GLY A 28 -8.51 18.39 9.14
CA GLY A 28 -9.66 19.03 8.49
C GLY A 28 -9.65 18.98 6.95
N ASP A 29 -8.60 18.46 6.31
CA ASP A 29 -8.55 18.29 4.86
C ASP A 29 -9.54 17.21 4.37
N ALA A 30 -9.81 16.21 5.22
CA ALA A 30 -10.77 15.15 4.96
C ALA A 30 -11.36 14.58 6.26
N GLU A 31 -12.63 14.18 6.20
CA GLU A 31 -13.31 13.42 7.25
C GLU A 31 -12.85 11.94 7.23
N ILE A 32 -12.76 11.35 6.04
CA ILE A 32 -12.36 9.97 5.81
C ILE A 32 -11.33 9.90 4.67
N VAL A 33 -10.26 9.14 4.86
CA VAL A 33 -9.22 8.85 3.86
C VAL A 33 -9.22 7.37 3.51
N TYR A 34 -9.41 7.06 2.24
CA TYR A 34 -9.23 5.71 1.69
C TYR A 34 -7.82 5.56 1.12
N VAL A 35 -7.03 4.68 1.71
CA VAL A 35 -5.65 4.40 1.27
C VAL A 35 -5.61 3.09 0.51
N ILE A 36 -5.31 3.13 -0.78
CA ILE A 36 -5.11 1.94 -1.61
C ILE A 36 -3.62 1.66 -1.71
N ALA A 37 -3.13 0.69 -0.94
CA ALA A 37 -1.70 0.40 -0.81
C ALA A 37 -1.37 -1.00 -1.35
N PRO A 38 -1.01 -1.16 -2.64
CA PRO A 38 -0.68 -2.47 -3.20
C PRO A 38 0.66 -3.04 -2.72
N MET A 39 1.54 -2.18 -2.18
CA MET A 39 2.89 -2.54 -1.73
C MET A 39 3.06 -2.51 -0.19
N ALA A 40 2.00 -2.23 0.54
CA ALA A 40 2.03 -2.14 2.00
C ALA A 40 0.65 -2.47 2.58
N GLY A 41 0.58 -2.61 3.90
CA GLY A 41 -0.67 -2.86 4.59
C GLY A 41 -0.50 -2.72 6.09
N LEU A 42 -1.62 -2.70 6.81
CA LEU A 42 -1.60 -2.70 8.27
C LEU A 42 -1.32 -4.10 8.82
N ASP A 43 -1.73 -5.14 8.08
CA ASP A 43 -1.60 -6.55 8.45
C ASP A 43 -0.28 -7.17 7.90
N ASP A 44 0.17 -8.29 8.48
CA ASP A 44 1.37 -9.03 8.02
C ASP A 44 1.04 -10.07 6.92
N VAL A 45 0.27 -9.64 5.91
CA VAL A 45 -0.07 -10.47 4.74
C VAL A 45 1.13 -10.56 3.80
N ARG A 46 1.43 -11.76 3.30
CA ARG A 46 2.55 -12.00 2.38
C ARG A 46 2.18 -12.94 1.24
N GLY A 47 2.92 -12.83 0.14
CA GLY A 47 2.86 -13.81 -0.94
C GLY A 47 3.43 -15.18 -0.54
N PRO A 48 3.05 -16.26 -1.24
CA PRO A 48 3.50 -17.62 -0.96
C PRO A 48 4.98 -17.86 -1.39
N GLY A 49 5.57 -18.93 -0.84
CA GLY A 49 6.90 -19.41 -1.22
C GLY A 49 8.06 -18.52 -0.76
N ALA A 50 9.28 -18.91 -1.16
CA ALA A 50 10.51 -18.20 -0.81
C ALA A 50 10.58 -16.80 -1.44
N GLY A 51 10.09 -16.63 -2.68
CA GLY A 51 10.02 -15.32 -3.33
C GLY A 51 9.12 -14.35 -2.58
N GLY A 52 7.94 -14.79 -2.12
CA GLY A 52 7.04 -13.97 -1.31
C GLY A 52 7.63 -13.63 0.07
N LEU A 53 8.43 -14.51 0.66
CA LEU A 53 9.17 -14.22 1.90
C LEU A 53 10.25 -13.14 1.67
N ALA A 54 11.05 -13.28 0.61
CA ALA A 54 12.07 -12.29 0.26
C ALA A 54 11.45 -10.92 0.00
N GLU A 55 10.37 -10.86 -0.78
CA GLU A 55 9.60 -9.64 -1.03
C GLU A 55 9.09 -9.03 0.28
N ALA A 56 8.48 -9.84 1.15
CA ALA A 56 7.94 -9.37 2.41
C ALA A 56 9.02 -8.75 3.32
N VAL A 57 10.18 -9.39 3.43
CA VAL A 57 11.29 -8.92 4.29
C VAL A 57 11.97 -7.70 3.71
N LEU A 58 12.29 -7.71 2.42
CA LEU A 58 13.12 -6.67 1.79
C LEU A 58 12.32 -5.43 1.42
N LEU A 59 11.01 -5.56 1.15
CA LEU A 59 10.18 -4.47 0.63
C LEU A 59 8.92 -4.24 1.47
N ARG A 60 8.01 -5.22 1.57
CA ARG A 60 6.69 -4.99 2.19
C ARG A 60 6.77 -4.52 3.62
N ARG A 61 7.53 -5.21 4.47
CA ARG A 61 7.59 -4.92 5.91
C ARG A 61 8.10 -3.52 6.23
N PRO A 62 9.21 -3.02 5.65
CA PRO A 62 9.62 -1.64 5.88
C PRO A 62 8.59 -0.63 5.34
N MET A 63 8.01 -0.87 4.16
CA MET A 63 6.96 0.00 3.60
C MET A 63 5.69 0.01 4.48
N SER A 64 5.25 -1.14 4.98
CA SER A 64 4.14 -1.28 5.92
C SER A 64 4.43 -0.62 7.27
N ALA A 65 5.68 -0.67 7.75
CA ALA A 65 6.06 0.02 8.97
C ALA A 65 5.95 1.54 8.82
N GLN A 66 6.40 2.09 7.69
CA GLN A 66 6.23 3.50 7.37
C GLN A 66 4.74 3.87 7.25
N LEU A 67 3.96 3.11 6.46
CA LEU A 67 2.52 3.34 6.30
C LEU A 67 1.78 3.33 7.65
N ARG A 68 2.11 2.40 8.55
CA ARG A 68 1.51 2.34 9.89
C ARG A 68 1.77 3.63 10.70
N ARG A 69 2.96 4.23 10.59
CA ARG A 69 3.28 5.50 11.26
C ARG A 69 2.45 6.64 10.66
N GLU A 70 2.37 6.74 9.34
CA GLU A 70 1.63 7.79 8.64
C GLU A 70 0.13 7.72 8.98
N VAL A 71 -0.45 6.52 8.92
CA VAL A 71 -1.84 6.27 9.28
C VAL A 71 -2.10 6.63 10.75
N ALA A 72 -1.18 6.29 11.66
CA ALA A 72 -1.31 6.66 13.07
C ALA A 72 -1.27 8.18 13.28
N GLN A 73 -0.43 8.90 12.54
CA GLN A 73 -0.37 10.37 12.61
C GLN A 73 -1.66 11.02 12.12
N VAL A 74 -2.22 10.57 10.99
CA VAL A 74 -3.49 11.11 10.47
C VAL A 74 -4.66 10.78 11.39
N ARG A 75 -4.73 9.56 11.93
CA ARG A 75 -5.73 9.20 12.93
C ARG A 75 -5.63 10.05 14.20
N ALA A 76 -4.41 10.38 14.64
CA ALA A 76 -4.21 11.26 15.80
C ALA A 76 -4.69 12.71 15.55
N ARG A 77 -4.86 13.13 14.29
CA ARG A 77 -5.47 14.41 13.91
C ARG A 77 -7.01 14.36 13.89
N GLY A 78 -7.61 13.19 14.15
CA GLY A 78 -9.05 12.99 14.18
C GLY A 78 -9.67 12.53 12.86
N THR A 79 -8.85 12.25 11.83
CA THR A 79 -9.33 11.79 10.52
C THR A 79 -9.48 10.27 10.51
N GLU A 80 -10.61 9.77 10.01
CA GLU A 80 -10.83 8.35 9.80
C GLU A 80 -9.97 7.85 8.63
N VAL A 81 -9.29 6.71 8.80
CA VAL A 81 -8.42 6.15 7.74
C VAL A 81 -8.76 4.69 7.51
N VAL A 82 -9.22 4.40 6.28
CA VAL A 82 -9.53 3.06 5.78
C VAL A 82 -8.40 2.60 4.85
N VAL A 83 -7.63 1.61 5.26
CA VAL A 83 -6.54 1.05 4.44
C VAL A 83 -7.04 -0.20 3.71
N ILE A 84 -6.93 -0.17 2.38
CA ILE A 84 -7.26 -1.27 1.48
C ILE A 84 -5.94 -1.82 0.94
N SER A 85 -5.56 -3.01 1.40
CA SER A 85 -4.32 -3.68 1.02
C SER A 85 -4.60 -5.08 0.43
N PRO A 86 -3.70 -5.61 -0.42
CA PRO A 86 -3.88 -6.92 -1.04
C PRO A 86 -3.97 -8.07 -0.03
N THR A 87 -4.80 -9.05 -0.38
CA THR A 87 -4.88 -10.38 0.20
C THR A 87 -3.73 -11.27 -0.26
N THR A 88 -3.54 -12.41 0.40
CA THR A 88 -2.56 -13.44 -0.01
C THR A 88 -2.79 -13.92 -1.45
N ALA A 89 -4.05 -14.02 -1.90
CA ALA A 89 -4.39 -14.42 -3.26
C ALA A 89 -3.93 -13.38 -4.29
N GLU A 90 -4.19 -12.10 -4.03
CA GLU A 90 -3.73 -11.00 -4.88
C GLU A 90 -2.20 -10.89 -4.91
N LEU A 91 -1.53 -11.07 -3.78
CA LEU A 91 -0.07 -11.13 -3.72
C LEU A 91 0.49 -12.35 -4.44
N SER A 92 -0.21 -13.48 -4.39
CA SER A 92 0.15 -14.68 -5.16
C SER A 92 0.06 -14.40 -6.65
N ALA A 93 -0.96 -13.69 -7.13
CA ALA A 93 -1.14 -13.33 -8.54
C ALA A 93 -0.15 -12.25 -9.02
N LEU A 94 0.12 -11.25 -8.19
CA LEU A 94 1.10 -10.18 -8.44
C LEU A 94 2.53 -10.72 -8.47
N GLY A 95 2.85 -11.63 -7.55
CA GLY A 95 4.18 -12.20 -7.39
C GLY A 95 5.18 -11.27 -6.69
N PRO A 96 6.41 -11.75 -6.48
CA PRO A 96 7.42 -11.04 -5.68
C PRO A 96 8.12 -9.90 -6.44
N ASN A 97 7.97 -9.82 -7.76
CA ASN A 97 8.51 -8.74 -8.59
C ASN A 97 7.35 -7.92 -9.17
N PHE A 98 7.05 -6.78 -8.57
CA PHE A 98 5.96 -5.88 -9.00
C PHE A 98 6.15 -5.34 -10.42
N MET A 99 7.38 -5.34 -10.93
CA MET A 99 7.71 -4.85 -12.27
C MET A 99 7.60 -5.95 -13.34
N HIS A 100 7.22 -7.17 -12.96
CA HIS A 100 7.06 -8.28 -13.89
C HIS A 100 5.82 -8.11 -14.77
N ARG A 101 6.00 -7.55 -15.98
CA ARG A 101 4.92 -7.22 -16.92
C ARG A 101 3.99 -8.41 -17.23
N GLY A 102 4.54 -9.63 -17.35
CA GLY A 102 3.75 -10.83 -17.64
C GLY A 102 2.74 -11.23 -16.55
N ARG A 103 2.77 -10.60 -15.37
CA ARG A 103 1.84 -10.88 -14.26
C ARG A 103 0.76 -9.81 -14.10
N ARG A 104 0.82 -8.71 -14.85
CA ARG A 104 -0.09 -7.57 -14.70
C ARG A 104 -1.55 -7.94 -14.94
N ALA A 105 -1.83 -8.74 -15.97
CA ALA A 105 -3.19 -9.18 -16.27
C ALA A 105 -3.76 -10.05 -15.14
N ALA A 106 -3.01 -11.08 -14.73
CA ALA A 106 -3.40 -11.95 -13.61
C ALA A 106 -3.58 -11.17 -12.29
N ALA A 107 -2.71 -10.21 -11.99
CA ALA A 107 -2.85 -9.35 -10.81
C ALA A 107 -4.11 -8.47 -10.88
N CYS A 108 -4.40 -7.90 -12.05
CA CYS A 108 -5.62 -7.11 -12.28
C CYS A 108 -6.89 -7.96 -12.14
N GLU A 109 -6.94 -9.11 -12.80
CA GLU A 109 -8.07 -10.04 -12.73
C GLU A 109 -8.32 -10.53 -11.29
N SER A 110 -7.25 -10.89 -10.58
CA SER A 110 -7.34 -11.24 -9.16
C SER A 110 -7.95 -10.09 -8.36
N ALA A 111 -7.39 -8.88 -8.48
CA ALA A 111 -7.87 -7.71 -7.74
C ALA A 111 -9.32 -7.36 -8.07
N MET A 112 -9.71 -7.41 -9.34
CA MET A 112 -11.10 -7.18 -9.78
C MET A 112 -12.07 -8.20 -9.16
N SER A 113 -11.64 -9.45 -9.01
CA SER A 113 -12.46 -10.51 -8.45
C SER A 113 -12.61 -10.40 -6.93
N SER A 114 -11.54 -9.99 -6.22
CA SER A 114 -11.54 -9.84 -4.76
C SER A 114 -11.96 -8.46 -4.26
N ALA A 115 -11.97 -7.42 -5.11
CA ALA A 115 -12.14 -6.02 -4.71
C ALA A 115 -13.31 -5.81 -3.75
N ARG A 116 -14.49 -6.38 -4.06
CA ARG A 116 -15.69 -6.26 -3.21
C ARG A 116 -15.42 -6.75 -1.79
N MET A 117 -14.80 -7.91 -1.65
CA MET A 117 -14.49 -8.51 -0.36
C MET A 117 -13.39 -7.72 0.36
N THR A 118 -12.31 -7.36 -0.33
CA THR A 118 -11.20 -6.59 0.24
C THR A 118 -11.68 -5.24 0.80
N VAL A 119 -12.55 -4.54 0.07
CA VAL A 119 -13.16 -3.28 0.52
C VAL A 119 -14.09 -3.51 1.71
N ALA A 120 -14.94 -4.53 1.66
CA ALA A 120 -15.86 -4.83 2.76
C ALA A 120 -15.10 -5.14 4.07
N THR A 121 -14.02 -5.92 3.99
CA THR A 121 -13.15 -6.21 5.14
C THR A 121 -12.49 -4.95 5.68
N ALA A 122 -11.95 -4.09 4.82
CA ALA A 122 -11.32 -2.83 5.24
C ALA A 122 -12.32 -1.92 5.97
N LEU A 123 -13.54 -1.77 5.44
CA LEU A 123 -14.61 -0.98 6.05
C LEU A 123 -15.12 -1.55 7.39
N ALA A 124 -15.09 -2.86 7.57
CA ALA A 124 -15.47 -3.50 8.83
C ALA A 124 -14.41 -3.30 9.92
N GLY A 125 -13.13 -3.14 9.54
CA GLY A 125 -12.02 -2.91 10.47
C GLY A 125 -12.01 -1.53 11.12
N VAL A 126 -12.63 -0.53 10.49
CA VAL A 126 -12.67 0.86 11.00
C VAL A 126 -13.91 1.15 11.85
N ARG A 127 -14.99 0.38 11.67
CA ARG A 127 -16.24 0.51 12.45
C ARG A 127 -16.20 -0.14 13.84
N ARG A 128 -15.01 -0.44 14.39
CA ARG A 128 -14.83 -1.03 15.73
C ARG A 128 -14.28 -0.03 16.73
#